data_AF-A0A1H2ZYZ3-F1
#
_entry.id   AF-A0A1H2ZYZ3-F1
#
_cell.length_a   1.000
_cell.length_b   1.000
_cell.length_c   1.000
_cell.angle_alpha   90.00
_cell.angle_beta   90.00
_cell.angle_gamma   90.00
#
_symmetry.space_group_name_H-M   'P 1'
#
loop_
_entity.id
_entity.type
_entity.pdbx_description
1 polymer ?
#
loop_
_entity_poly.entity_id
_entity_poly.type
_entity_poly.pdbx_seq_one_letter_code
_entity_poly.pdbx_strand_id
1 'polypeptide(L)'
;MGFIKRFVRLESDLDLEGKNVIVVDDQYTTGATAMSHVDMLLKAGVKNILFVALFYLTEEVPIEKICPRCGKTARIKYRKRDGAPFYNCVPPVWHSINRSRRSGARRSYSSALWS
;
A
#
# COMPACT_ATOMS: atom_id res chain seq x y z
N MET A 1 11.71 2.31 -5.85
CA MET A 1 11.68 3.77 -5.66
C MET A 1 12.51 4.55 -6.72
N GLY A 2 12.72 4.00 -7.93
CA GLY A 2 13.59 4.61 -8.95
C GLY A 2 12.88 5.19 -10.18
N PHE A 3 11.61 4.84 -10.42
CA PHE A 3 10.90 5.24 -11.64
C PHE A 3 10.53 6.74 -11.66
N ILE A 4 9.98 7.26 -10.55
CA ILE A 4 9.49 8.64 -10.46
C ILE A 4 10.62 9.67 -10.52
N LYS A 5 11.79 9.36 -9.93
CA LYS A 5 12.96 10.27 -9.88
C LYS A 5 13.47 10.72 -11.26
N ARG A 6 13.16 9.98 -12.33
CA ARG A 6 13.58 10.33 -13.70
C ARG A 6 12.73 11.44 -14.32
N PHE A 7 11.54 11.68 -13.78
CA PHE A 7 10.54 12.58 -14.37
C PHE A 7 10.25 13.82 -13.52
N VAL A 8 10.77 13.88 -12.29
CA VAL A 8 10.63 15.05 -11.41
C VAL A 8 11.91 15.87 -11.49
N ARG A 9 11.77 17.20 -11.61
CA ARG A 9 12.86 18.16 -11.56
C ARG A 9 12.45 19.33 -10.67
N LEU A 10 13.44 19.92 -9.98
CA LEU A 10 13.26 21.15 -9.23
C LEU A 10 13.76 22.29 -10.11
N GLU A 11 12.83 23.12 -10.59
CA GLU A 11 13.14 24.34 -11.32
C GLU A 11 12.81 25.52 -10.40
N SER A 12 13.82 26.22 -9.92
CA SER A 12 13.67 27.34 -8.99
C SER A 12 14.86 28.29 -9.10
N ASP A 13 14.57 29.59 -9.33
CA ASP A 13 15.57 30.67 -9.23
C ASP A 13 15.80 31.11 -7.77
N LEU A 14 15.04 30.55 -6.82
CA LEU A 14 15.14 30.84 -5.41
C LEU A 14 16.07 29.84 -4.71
N ASP A 15 16.93 30.37 -3.85
CA ASP A 15 17.64 29.56 -2.84
C ASP A 15 16.63 29.00 -1.84
N LEU A 16 16.66 27.69 -1.61
CA LEU A 16 15.73 26.99 -0.71
C LEU A 16 16.33 26.63 0.65
N GLU A 17 17.63 26.92 0.86
CA GLU A 17 18.35 26.58 2.09
C GLU A 17 17.68 27.19 3.34
N GLY A 18 17.43 26.35 4.34
CA GLY A 18 16.83 26.72 5.61
C GLY A 18 15.35 27.14 5.56
N LYS A 19 14.71 27.16 4.38
CA LYS A 19 13.32 27.63 4.22
C LYS A 19 12.30 26.58 4.67
N ASN A 20 11.08 27.04 4.92
CA ASN A 20 9.92 26.19 5.16
C ASN A 20 9.07 26.18 3.88
N VAL A 21 8.67 24.99 3.42
CA VAL A 21 7.93 24.81 2.16
C VAL A 21 6.61 24.10 2.43
N ILE A 22 5.55 24.58 1.78
CA ILE A 22 4.27 23.89 1.68
C ILE A 22 4.17 23.34 0.27
N VAL A 23 3.98 22.03 0.14
CA VAL A 23 3.71 21.35 -1.13
C VAL A 23 2.21 21.13 -1.22
N VAL A 24 1.59 21.60 -2.30
CA VAL A 24 0.16 21.42 -2.56
C VAL A 24 0.01 20.50 -3.77
N ASP A 25 -0.73 19.41 -3.60
CA ASP A 25 -1.01 18.42 -4.64
C ASP A 25 -2.52 18.17 -4.74
N ASP A 26 -2.98 17.60 -5.85
CA ASP A 26 -4.39 17.25 -6.01
C ASP A 26 -4.73 15.95 -5.28
N GLN A 27 -3.93 14.90 -5.45
CA GLN A 27 -4.18 13.57 -4.91
C GLN A 27 -2.96 12.94 -4.24
N TYR A 28 -3.15 12.46 -3.01
CA TYR A 28 -2.20 11.62 -2.29
C TYR A 28 -2.67 10.16 -2.32
N THR A 29 -1.85 9.27 -2.87
CA THR A 29 -2.15 7.83 -2.99
C THR A 29 -1.22 6.99 -2.10
N THR A 30 -0.34 6.17 -2.68
CA THR A 30 0.66 5.33 -1.98
C THR A 30 1.78 6.14 -1.31
N GLY A 31 1.83 7.45 -1.54
CA GLY A 31 2.90 8.34 -1.05
C GLY A 31 4.20 8.30 -1.86
N ALA A 32 4.31 7.45 -2.91
CA ALA A 32 5.53 7.36 -3.71
C ALA A 32 5.93 8.71 -4.36
N THR A 33 4.94 9.44 -4.86
CA THR A 33 5.11 10.79 -5.42
C THR A 33 5.53 11.77 -4.34
N ALA A 34 4.80 11.85 -3.23
CA ALA A 34 5.11 12.75 -2.11
C ALA A 34 6.54 12.53 -1.58
N MET A 35 6.94 11.27 -1.36
CA MET A 35 8.29 10.94 -0.91
C MET A 35 9.38 11.35 -1.90
N SER A 36 9.11 11.26 -3.21
CA SER A 36 10.06 11.70 -4.23
C SER A 36 10.27 13.22 -4.20
N HIS A 37 9.21 14.00 -3.98
CA HIS A 37 9.29 15.45 -3.87
C HIS A 37 9.95 15.88 -2.56
N VAL A 38 9.60 15.23 -1.45
CA VAL A 38 10.24 15.47 -0.15
C VAL A 38 11.76 15.20 -0.22
N ASP A 39 12.19 14.08 -0.79
CA ASP A 39 13.62 13.76 -0.98
C ASP A 39 14.34 14.82 -1.81
N MET A 40 13.68 15.39 -2.82
CA MET A 40 14.24 16.45 -3.66
C MET A 40 14.37 17.78 -2.91
N LEU A 41 13.33 18.19 -2.17
CA LEU A 41 13.31 19.43 -1.42
C LEU A 41 14.30 19.41 -0.24
N LEU A 42 14.41 18.28 0.46
CA LEU A 42 15.41 18.11 1.52
C LEU A 42 16.84 18.22 0.98
N LYS A 43 17.11 17.67 -0.22
CA LYS A 43 18.41 17.80 -0.88
C LYS A 43 18.73 19.23 -1.34
N ALA A 44 17.69 20.04 -1.56
CA ALA A 44 17.83 21.45 -1.86
C ALA A 44 17.97 22.33 -0.60
N GLY A 45 18.09 21.74 0.59
CA GLY A 45 18.34 22.48 1.84
C GLY A 45 17.10 22.92 2.60
N VAL A 46 15.90 22.52 2.18
CA VAL A 46 14.65 22.89 2.86
C VAL A 46 14.62 22.34 4.29
N LYS A 47 14.29 23.18 5.27
CA LYS A 47 14.27 22.85 6.70
C LYS A 47 13.01 22.09 7.12
N ASN A 48 11.84 22.60 6.72
CA ASN A 48 10.54 22.00 7.07
C ASN A 48 9.68 21.87 5.82
N ILE A 49 8.98 20.75 5.69
CA ILE A 49 8.08 20.47 4.56
C ILE A 49 6.71 20.06 5.11
N LEU A 50 5.66 20.78 4.72
CA LEU A 50 4.27 20.40 4.94
C LEU A 50 3.66 20.00 3.60
N PHE A 51 3.22 18.75 3.48
CA PHE A 51 2.55 18.25 2.28
C PHE A 51 1.04 18.29 2.48
N VAL A 52 0.32 18.95 1.58
CA VAL A 52 -1.14 19.10 1.58
C VAL A 52 -1.68 18.55 0.28
N ALA A 53 -2.66 17.66 0.35
CA ALA A 53 -3.36 17.16 -0.83
C ALA A 53 -4.88 17.34 -0.67
N LEU A 54 -5.57 17.62 -1.77
CA LEU A 54 -7.03 17.78 -1.77
C LEU A 54 -7.76 16.46 -1.55
N PHE A 55 -7.28 15.38 -2.17
CA PHE A 55 -7.84 14.04 -2.04
C PHE A 55 -6.81 13.07 -1.49
N TYR A 56 -7.23 12.23 -0.55
CA TYR A 56 -6.45 11.10 -0.08
C TYR A 56 -7.10 9.82 -0.60
N LEU A 57 -6.48 9.21 -1.61
CA LEU A 57 -6.96 7.94 -2.15
C LEU A 57 -6.50 6.82 -1.20
N THR A 58 -7.41 6.41 -0.33
CA THR A 58 -7.22 5.30 0.60
C THR A 58 -7.33 3.92 -0.04
N GLU A 59 -7.71 3.82 -1.32
CA GLU A 59 -8.25 2.60 -1.95
C GLU A 59 -7.69 1.29 -1.37
N GLU A 60 -8.45 0.75 -0.41
CA GLU A 60 -8.46 -0.67 -0.14
C GLU A 60 -9.12 -1.31 -1.36
N VAL A 61 -8.31 -1.67 -2.36
CA VAL A 61 -8.71 -2.59 -3.44
C VAL A 61 -9.52 -3.70 -2.79
N PRO A 62 -10.78 -3.99 -3.19
CA PRO A 62 -11.67 -4.87 -2.45
C PRO A 62 -10.94 -6.19 -2.15
N ILE A 63 -10.56 -6.31 -0.88
CA ILE A 63 -9.64 -7.34 -0.39
C ILE A 63 -10.34 -8.71 -0.46
N GLU A 64 -11.67 -8.71 -0.54
CA GLU A 64 -12.56 -9.84 -0.36
C GLU A 64 -13.17 -10.35 -1.67
N LYS A 65 -12.86 -11.60 -2.03
CA LYS A 65 -13.54 -12.37 -3.09
C LYS A 65 -14.22 -13.60 -2.49
N ILE A 66 -15.27 -14.11 -3.12
CA ILE A 66 -15.83 -15.43 -2.77
C ILE A 66 -14.89 -16.52 -3.32
N CYS A 67 -14.45 -17.43 -2.45
CA CYS A 67 -13.62 -18.54 -2.86
C CYS A 67 -14.43 -19.53 -3.73
N PRO A 68 -14.04 -19.79 -4.98
CA PRO A 68 -14.79 -20.67 -5.88
C PRO A 68 -14.82 -22.13 -5.42
N ARG A 69 -13.98 -22.50 -4.45
CA ARG A 69 -13.87 -23.87 -3.95
C ARG A 69 -14.71 -24.15 -2.71
N CYS A 70 -14.87 -23.16 -1.83
CA CYS A 70 -15.56 -23.36 -0.55
C CYS A 70 -16.66 -22.34 -0.27
N GLY A 71 -16.90 -21.38 -1.18
CA GLY A 71 -17.95 -20.36 -1.05
C GLY A 71 -17.70 -19.31 0.03
N LYS A 72 -16.56 -19.37 0.76
CA LYS A 72 -16.25 -18.42 1.84
C LYS A 72 -15.54 -17.18 1.31
N THR A 73 -15.70 -16.08 2.03
CA THR A 73 -14.91 -14.86 1.82
C THR A 73 -13.41 -15.15 1.92
N ALA A 74 -12.64 -14.67 0.96
CA ALA A 74 -11.19 -14.81 0.90
C ALA A 74 -10.54 -13.43 0.80
N ARG A 75 -9.51 -13.19 1.61
CA ARG A 75 -8.76 -11.93 1.67
C ARG A 75 -7.37 -12.06 1.05
N ILE A 76 -6.85 -11.01 0.43
CA ILE A 76 -5.44 -10.97 -0.02
C ILE A 76 -4.50 -11.04 1.20
N LYS A 77 -3.51 -11.92 1.14
CA LYS A 77 -2.36 -12.02 2.04
C LYS A 77 -1.07 -12.10 1.22
N TYR A 78 0.05 -11.78 1.84
CA TYR A 78 1.37 -11.86 1.21
C TYR A 78 2.14 -13.07 1.73
N ARG A 79 2.78 -13.82 0.82
CA ARG A 79 3.64 -14.94 1.19
C ARG A 79 4.92 -14.43 1.85
N LYS A 80 5.30 -14.99 3.00
CA LYS A 80 6.52 -14.60 3.72
C LYS A 80 7.82 -14.84 2.93
N ARG A 81 7.84 -15.81 2.02
CA ARG A 81 9.06 -16.21 1.29
C ARG A 81 9.46 -15.25 0.17
N ASP A 82 8.49 -14.66 -0.52
CA ASP A 82 8.71 -13.93 -1.78
C ASP A 82 7.85 -12.66 -1.90
N GLY A 83 7.04 -12.34 -0.89
CA GLY A 83 6.16 -11.17 -0.91
C GLY A 83 5.03 -11.27 -1.95
N ALA A 84 4.83 -12.42 -2.59
CA ALA A 84 3.80 -12.55 -3.60
C ALA A 84 2.40 -12.56 -2.97
N PRO A 85 1.44 -11.78 -3.51
CA PRO A 85 0.07 -11.75 -3.01
C PRO A 85 -0.70 -13.03 -3.38
N PHE A 86 -1.59 -13.47 -2.50
CA PHE A 86 -2.46 -14.62 -2.70
C PHE A 86 -3.77 -14.47 -1.91
N TYR A 87 -4.86 -15.08 -2.38
CA TYR A 87 -6.13 -15.07 -1.63
C TYR A 87 -6.18 -16.18 -0.59
N ASN A 88 -6.57 -15.83 0.63
CA ASN A 88 -6.70 -16.74 1.77
C ASN A 88 -8.11 -16.67 2.35
N CYS A 89 -8.79 -17.82 2.42
CA CYS A 89 -10.12 -17.93 3.02
C CYS A 89 -10.11 -17.43 4.47
N VAL A 90 -11.09 -16.61 4.84
CA VAL A 90 -11.31 -16.17 6.21
C VAL A 90 -11.89 -17.34 7.00
N PRO A 91 -11.24 -17.78 8.10
CA PRO A 91 -11.80 -18.82 8.95
C PRO A 91 -13.10 -18.31 9.60
N PRO A 92 -14.10 -19.18 9.84
CA PRO A 92 -15.29 -18.78 10.57
C PRO A 92 -14.89 -18.24 11.94
N VAL A 93 -15.53 -17.16 12.38
CA VAL A 93 -15.34 -16.62 13.72
C VAL A 93 -15.89 -17.65 14.70
N TRP A 94 -15.00 -18.37 15.38
CA TRP A 94 -15.40 -19.29 16.44
C TRP A 94 -15.75 -18.48 17.68
N HIS A 95 -17.04 -18.23 17.92
CA HIS A 95 -17.48 -18.08 19.30
C HIS A 95 -17.26 -19.44 19.98
N SER A 96 -16.51 -19.42 21.08
CA SER A 96 -16.12 -20.59 21.85
C SER A 96 -17.26 -21.57 22.05
N ILE A 97 -17.14 -22.79 21.51
CA ILE A 97 -17.46 -24.06 22.18
C ILE A 97 -16.86 -25.22 21.35
N ASN A 98 -16.08 -26.04 22.06
CA ASN A 98 -15.60 -27.39 21.78
C ASN A 98 -14.53 -27.69 20.70
N ARG A 99 -13.38 -28.11 21.24
CA ARG A 99 -12.37 -28.97 20.63
C ARG A 99 -13.02 -30.30 20.20
N SER A 100 -13.21 -30.52 18.91
CA SER A 100 -12.93 -31.83 18.28
C SER A 100 -12.92 -31.71 16.76
N ARG A 101 -12.09 -32.53 16.11
CA ARG A 101 -11.85 -32.64 14.66
C ARG A 101 -10.96 -31.56 14.04
N ARG A 102 -9.66 -31.76 14.27
CA ARG A 102 -8.61 -31.46 13.29
C ARG A 102 -8.92 -32.18 11.98
N SER A 103 -9.32 -31.44 10.95
CA SER A 103 -9.14 -31.89 9.56
C SER A 103 -8.99 -30.69 8.64
N GLY A 104 -7.72 -30.36 8.39
CA GLY A 104 -7.21 -29.87 7.11
C GLY A 104 -7.92 -28.71 6.42
N ALA A 105 -7.59 -27.47 6.80
CA ALA A 105 -7.82 -26.31 5.93
C ALA A 105 -6.66 -25.30 6.03
N ARG A 106 -5.41 -25.77 5.84
CA ARG A 106 -4.29 -24.90 5.44
C ARG A 106 -3.94 -25.21 4.00
N ARG A 107 -4.55 -24.50 3.04
CA ARG A 107 -4.09 -24.49 1.65
C ARG A 107 -4.18 -23.08 1.09
N SER A 108 -3.04 -22.38 1.18
CA SER A 108 -2.75 -21.16 0.45
C SER A 108 -2.74 -21.47 -1.04
N TYR A 109 -3.53 -20.77 -1.85
CA TYR A 109 -3.58 -20.96 -3.30
C TYR A 109 -2.95 -19.76 -4.02
N SER A 110 -2.06 -20.03 -4.97
CA SER A 110 -1.49 -19.04 -5.86
C SER A 110 -1.34 -19.66 -7.23
N SER A 111 -1.81 -18.97 -8.27
CA SER A 111 -1.21 -19.10 -9.60
C SER A 111 -1.17 -17.79 -10.38
N ALA A 112 -2.15 -16.87 -10.24
CA ALA A 112 -2.07 -15.50 -10.79
C ALA A 112 -3.18 -14.61 -10.21
N LEU A 113 -3.30 -14.47 -8.88
CA LEU A 113 -4.38 -13.75 -8.18
C LEU A 113 -5.83 -13.93 -8.72
N TRP A 114 -6.07 -15.09 -9.35
CA TRP A 114 -7.23 -15.50 -10.15
C TRP A 114 -7.32 -14.74 -11.48
N SER A 115 -7.01 -15.38 -12.62
CA SER A 115 -7.41 -14.88 -13.95
C SER A 115 -8.91 -14.65 -14.03
#